data_AF-A0A8I2YCN3-F1
#
_entry.id   AF-A0A8I2YCN3-F1
#
_cell.length_a   1.000
_cell.length_b   1.000
_cell.length_c   1.000
_cell.angle_alpha   90.00
_cell.angle_beta   90.00
_cell.angle_gamma   90.00
#
_symmetry.space_group_name_H-M   'P 1'
#
loop_
_entity.id
_entity.type
_entity.pdbx_description
1 polymer ?
#
loop_
_entity_poly.entity_id
_entity_poly.type
_entity_poly.pdbx_seq_one_letter_code
_entity_poly.pdbx_strand_id
1 'polypeptide(L)'
;MAYRSQDQSDIVLILLAFAIHPEFRAEDLPAHSEYNLPDGYQPTRAMVSQLVVSCAHDFHLSPESSIPAKLGEIPSALGKRRRKVYRAQLNTDSDNVAPRVVQAWPSPDPLRLVSINSNAYNRTRLHSNIQGLFQSCSRNIQLREHLTRVQAILHDLSAGPQALPAMSPRYKFDPVLSIQFRMPPSVPLDELIFTRSPPPVRPHYQLPHFISAEMTSSSSGFHELQRLIMTIQGNSKDLFQHQYASDLVTSARHFCNEVSGAPASQVIIEEPVAEAIELFAWCYSCLNSSVLEGCFVLPWVVTMRSSTKS
;
A
#
# COMPACT_ATOMS: atom_id res chain seq x y z
N MET A 1 13.70 -0.64 -21.98
CA MET A 1 12.47 -1.46 -21.82
C MET A 1 12.57 -2.15 -20.47
N ALA A 2 11.82 -1.69 -19.47
CA ALA A 2 11.97 -2.16 -18.09
C ALA A 2 11.62 -3.65 -17.92
N TYR A 3 10.71 -4.19 -18.75
CA TYR A 3 10.19 -5.56 -18.66
C TYR A 3 10.91 -6.59 -19.55
N ARG A 4 12.17 -6.33 -19.93
CA ARG A 4 12.90 -7.22 -20.86
C ARG A 4 13.73 -8.30 -20.17
N SER A 5 13.82 -8.29 -18.84
CA SER A 5 14.49 -9.35 -18.08
C SER A 5 13.54 -10.53 -17.89
N GLN A 6 14.05 -11.74 -18.12
CA GLN A 6 13.29 -12.99 -17.99
C GLN A 6 12.68 -13.18 -16.59
N ASP A 7 13.24 -12.54 -15.56
CA ASP A 7 12.75 -12.59 -14.16
C ASP A 7 11.47 -11.75 -13.90
N GLN A 8 11.01 -11.00 -14.90
CA GLN A 8 9.83 -10.12 -14.80
C GLN A 8 8.64 -10.57 -15.67
N SER A 9 8.77 -11.67 -16.43
CA SER A 9 7.66 -12.21 -17.22
C SER A 9 6.43 -12.48 -16.36
N ASP A 10 6.66 -12.93 -15.13
CA ASP A 10 5.63 -13.39 -14.22
C ASP A 10 4.77 -12.22 -13.76
N ILE A 11 5.41 -11.07 -13.52
CA ILE A 11 4.73 -9.83 -13.16
C ILE A 11 3.87 -9.33 -14.32
N VAL A 12 4.36 -9.40 -15.57
CA VAL A 12 3.58 -8.99 -16.74
C VAL A 12 2.33 -9.85 -16.89
N LEU A 13 2.46 -11.17 -16.69
CA LEU A 13 1.32 -12.09 -16.76
C LEU A 13 0.30 -11.82 -15.65
N ILE A 14 0.75 -11.54 -14.43
CA ILE A 14 -0.12 -11.17 -13.31
C ILE A 14 -0.84 -9.84 -13.59
N LEU A 15 -0.13 -8.80 -14.05
CA LEU A 15 -0.73 -7.51 -14.41
C LEU A 15 -1.75 -7.66 -15.55
N LEU A 16 -1.45 -8.51 -16.53
CA LEU A 16 -2.37 -8.81 -17.62
C LEU A 16 -3.61 -9.55 -17.11
N ALA A 17 -3.44 -10.49 -16.18
CA ALA A 17 -4.55 -11.19 -15.54
C ALA A 17 -5.47 -10.20 -14.79
N PHE A 18 -4.91 -9.25 -14.03
CA PHE A 18 -5.68 -8.18 -13.37
C PHE A 18 -6.49 -7.34 -14.37
N ALA A 19 -5.91 -6.99 -15.52
CA ALA A 19 -6.58 -6.15 -16.51
C ALA A 19 -7.73 -6.87 -17.26
N ILE A 20 -7.56 -8.17 -17.52
CA ILE A 20 -8.44 -8.94 -18.39
C ILE A 20 -9.51 -9.70 -17.60
N HIS A 21 -9.20 -10.24 -16.42
CA HIS A 21 -10.13 -11.14 -15.74
C HIS A 21 -11.22 -10.36 -14.99
N PRO A 22 -12.52 -10.60 -15.29
CA PRO A 22 -13.61 -9.84 -14.68
C PRO A 22 -13.75 -10.10 -13.18
N GLU A 23 -13.28 -11.23 -12.67
CA GLU A 23 -13.31 -11.55 -11.24
C GLU A 23 -12.49 -10.55 -10.41
N PHE A 24 -11.38 -10.02 -10.94
CA PHE A 24 -10.64 -8.95 -10.26
C PHE A 24 -11.38 -7.62 -10.23
N ARG A 25 -12.30 -7.38 -11.17
CA ARG A 25 -13.17 -6.19 -11.15
C ARG A 25 -14.32 -6.34 -10.16
N ALA A 26 -14.67 -7.58 -9.83
CA ALA A 26 -15.69 -7.88 -8.81
C ALA A 26 -15.10 -7.93 -7.40
N GLU A 27 -13.77 -8.01 -7.25
CA GLU A 27 -13.10 -7.96 -5.97
C GLU A 27 -12.94 -6.51 -5.49
N ASP A 28 -13.43 -6.23 -4.29
CA ASP A 28 -13.33 -4.90 -3.69
C ASP A 28 -11.87 -4.52 -3.44
N LEU A 29 -11.56 -3.24 -3.64
CA LEU A 29 -10.26 -2.69 -3.28
C LEU A 29 -10.03 -2.76 -1.77
N PRO A 30 -8.76 -2.86 -1.32
CA PRO A 30 -8.43 -2.75 0.09
C PRO A 30 -9.02 -1.46 0.67
N ALA A 31 -9.76 -1.58 1.78
CA ALA A 31 -10.54 -0.48 2.37
C ALA A 31 -9.69 0.69 2.90
N HIS A 32 -8.37 0.53 2.98
CA HIS A 32 -7.47 1.52 3.56
C HIS A 32 -6.37 1.88 2.57
N SER A 33 -6.02 3.17 2.53
CA SER A 33 -4.91 3.68 1.72
C SER A 33 -3.54 3.40 2.34
N GLU A 34 -3.49 3.12 3.64
CA GLU A 34 -2.25 3.00 4.42
C GLU A 34 -2.31 1.80 5.38
N TYR A 35 -1.19 1.08 5.44
CA TYR A 35 -0.99 -0.10 6.28
C TYR A 35 0.37 -0.03 6.97
N ASN A 36 0.42 -0.26 8.28
CA ASN A 36 1.67 -0.36 9.04
C ASN A 36 2.02 -1.84 9.25
N LEU A 37 2.62 -2.46 8.23
CA LEU A 37 2.96 -3.89 8.23
C LEU A 37 3.88 -4.32 9.39
N PRO A 38 4.84 -3.51 9.88
CA PRO A 38 5.62 -3.81 11.07
C PRO A 38 4.79 -4.13 12.33
N ASP A 39 3.56 -3.64 12.43
CA ASP A 39 2.69 -3.95 13.57
C ASP A 39 2.16 -5.39 13.54
N GLY A 40 2.31 -6.09 12.40
CA GLY A 40 1.87 -7.45 12.20
C GLY A 40 0.33 -7.59 12.21
N TYR A 41 -0.14 -8.83 12.38
CA TYR A 41 -1.56 -9.18 12.35
C TYR A 41 -2.20 -9.26 13.73
N GLN A 42 -1.40 -9.24 14.79
CA GLN A 42 -1.87 -9.26 16.17
C GLN A 42 -0.88 -8.51 17.06
N PRO A 43 -1.36 -7.81 18.10
CA PRO A 43 -0.48 -7.12 19.03
C PRO A 43 0.37 -8.15 19.78
N THR A 44 1.68 -7.90 19.86
CA THR A 44 2.58 -8.73 20.66
C THR A 44 2.75 -8.17 22.07
N ARG A 45 3.09 -9.03 23.04
CA ARG A 45 3.37 -8.60 24.42
C ARG A 45 4.46 -7.53 24.46
N ALA A 46 5.51 -7.68 23.66
CA ALA A 46 6.64 -6.74 23.63
C ALA A 46 6.20 -5.33 23.17
N MET A 47 5.40 -5.25 22.11
CA MET A 47 4.88 -3.97 21.60
C MET A 47 4.00 -3.28 22.65
N VAL A 48 3.09 -4.02 23.27
CA VAL A 48 2.22 -3.46 24.31
C VAL A 48 3.01 -3.02 25.54
N SER A 49 3.98 -3.83 26.01
CA SER A 49 4.86 -3.46 27.12
C SER A 49 5.61 -2.16 26.85
N GLN A 50 6.15 -1.99 25.63
CA GLN A 50 6.81 -0.76 25.21
C GLN A 50 5.85 0.45 25.20
N LEU A 51 4.63 0.27 24.71
CA LEU A 51 3.60 1.31 24.74
C LEU A 51 3.24 1.71 26.18
N VAL A 52 3.07 0.74 27.09
CA VAL A 52 2.81 1.01 28.52
C VAL A 52 3.95 1.85 29.12
N VAL A 53 5.20 1.41 28.95
CA VAL A 53 6.37 2.12 29.49
C VAL A 53 6.52 3.53 28.90
N SER A 54 6.29 3.70 27.59
CA SER A 54 6.40 5.01 26.93
C SER A 54 5.29 6.02 27.30
N CYS A 55 4.19 5.54 27.88
CA CYS A 55 3.10 6.38 28.36
C CYS A 55 3.21 6.70 29.86
N ALA A 56 4.23 6.21 30.55
CA ALA A 56 4.52 6.59 31.92
C ALA A 56 4.88 8.08 32.00
N HIS A 57 4.48 8.73 33.10
CA HIS A 57 4.95 10.08 33.39
C HIS A 57 6.45 10.10 33.64
N ASP A 58 7.10 11.23 33.37
CA ASP A 58 8.52 11.37 33.69
C ASP A 58 8.79 11.10 35.17
N PHE A 59 9.98 10.56 35.46
CA PHE A 59 10.37 10.19 36.82
C PHE A 59 10.13 11.33 37.83
N HIS A 60 10.39 12.59 37.45
CA HIS A 60 10.22 13.75 38.34
C HIS A 60 8.76 14.02 38.75
N LEU A 61 7.79 13.53 37.98
CA LEU A 61 6.36 13.65 38.25
C LEU A 61 5.80 12.39 38.93
N SER A 62 6.62 11.35 39.08
CA SER A 62 6.19 10.07 39.65
C SER A 62 6.19 10.11 41.19
N PRO A 63 5.34 9.33 41.87
CA PRO A 63 5.36 9.20 43.33
C PRO A 63 6.72 8.74 43.87
N GLU A 64 7.45 7.93 43.12
CA GLU A 64 8.75 7.39 43.49
C GLU A 64 9.83 8.48 43.62
N SER A 65 9.67 9.60 42.90
CA SER A 65 10.54 10.77 43.06
C SER A 65 10.47 11.39 44.45
N SER A 66 9.38 11.16 45.18
CA SER A 66 9.11 11.74 46.50
C SER A 66 9.44 10.81 47.66
N ILE A 67 9.96 9.59 47.40
CA ILE A 67 10.28 8.62 48.47
C ILE A 67 11.35 9.22 49.42
N PRO A 68 11.14 9.33 50.73
CA PRO A 68 12.09 9.98 51.64
C PRO A 68 13.44 9.25 51.74
N ALA A 69 14.47 9.99 52.15
CA ALA A 69 15.79 9.44 52.46
C ALA A 69 15.73 8.47 53.65
N LYS A 70 16.49 7.38 53.59
CA LYS A 70 16.74 6.56 54.78
C LYS A 70 17.74 7.25 55.69
N LEU A 71 17.75 6.88 56.97
CA LEU A 71 18.74 7.39 57.93
C LEU A 71 20.16 7.07 57.44
N GLY A 72 21.00 8.10 57.30
CA GLY A 72 22.38 7.98 56.80
C GLY A 72 22.50 7.79 55.27
N GLU A 73 21.42 7.86 54.51
CA GLU A 73 21.46 7.72 53.05
C GLU A 73 21.95 9.02 52.39
N ILE A 74 23.07 8.93 51.67
CA ILE A 74 23.59 10.05 50.89
C ILE A 74 22.69 10.36 49.67
N PRO A 75 22.66 11.61 49.17
CA PRO A 75 21.76 12.01 48.08
C PRO A 75 21.88 11.20 46.79
N SER A 76 23.08 10.77 46.41
CA SER A 76 23.31 9.93 45.22
C SER A 76 22.71 8.53 45.38
N ALA A 77 22.82 7.94 46.58
CA ALA A 77 22.23 6.65 46.90
C ALA A 77 20.70 6.74 46.89
N LEU A 78 20.12 7.81 47.44
CA LEU A 78 18.69 8.10 47.38
C LEU A 78 18.20 8.19 45.92
N GLY A 79 18.87 8.98 45.09
CA GLY A 79 18.51 9.13 43.68
C GLY A 79 18.55 7.80 42.91
N LYS A 80 19.60 6.99 43.14
CA LYS A 80 19.72 5.65 42.55
C LYS A 80 18.59 4.73 43.02
N ARG A 81 18.26 4.73 44.30
CA ARG A 81 17.18 3.92 44.87
C ARG A 81 15.82 4.31 44.30
N ARG A 82 15.48 5.60 44.26
CA ARG A 82 14.21 6.09 43.69
C ARG A 82 14.05 5.67 42.23
N ARG A 83 15.08 5.88 41.39
CA ARG A 83 15.04 5.46 39.97
C ARG A 83 14.94 3.95 39.82
N LYS A 84 15.58 3.17 40.70
CA LYS A 84 15.47 1.71 40.71
C LYS A 84 14.03 1.27 41.02
N VAL A 85 13.39 1.86 42.03
CA VAL A 85 12.00 1.57 42.39
C VAL A 85 11.07 1.95 41.23
N TYR A 86 11.24 3.14 40.66
CA TYR A 86 10.47 3.60 39.50
C TYR A 86 10.53 2.61 38.32
N ARG A 87 11.75 2.20 37.90
CA ARG A 87 11.90 1.23 36.80
C ARG A 87 11.33 -0.14 37.13
N ALA A 88 11.48 -0.61 38.38
CA ALA A 88 10.90 -1.88 38.81
C ALA A 88 9.36 -1.85 38.75
N GLN A 89 8.76 -0.73 39.14
CA GLN A 89 7.31 -0.51 39.02
C GLN A 89 6.87 -0.52 37.56
N LEU A 90 7.55 0.23 36.68
CA LEU A 90 7.23 0.25 35.24
C LEU A 90 7.27 -1.15 34.62
N ASN A 91 8.30 -1.92 34.93
CA ASN A 91 8.45 -3.29 34.42
C ASN A 91 7.29 -4.17 34.92
N THR A 92 7.01 -4.13 36.23
CA THR A 92 5.93 -4.88 36.86
C THR A 92 4.56 -4.55 36.25
N ASP A 93 4.28 -3.26 36.07
CA ASP A 93 3.03 -2.80 35.46
C ASP A 93 2.94 -3.23 34.00
N SER A 94 4.01 -3.09 33.22
CA SER A 94 4.04 -3.54 31.83
C SER A 94 3.85 -5.06 31.69
N ASP A 95 4.42 -5.85 32.60
CA ASP A 95 4.32 -7.31 32.63
C ASP A 95 2.92 -7.78 33.03
N ASN A 96 2.21 -7.00 33.84
CA ASN A 96 0.83 -7.29 34.24
C ASN A 96 -0.20 -6.83 33.19
N VAL A 97 0.03 -5.66 32.58
CA VAL A 97 -0.90 -5.02 31.65
C VAL A 97 -0.83 -5.67 30.27
N ALA A 98 0.37 -5.87 29.73
CA ALA A 98 0.56 -6.36 28.37
C ALA A 98 -0.17 -7.69 28.06
N PRO A 99 -0.08 -8.75 28.88
CA PRO A 99 -0.79 -10.00 28.59
C PRO A 99 -2.31 -9.83 28.59
N ARG A 100 -2.86 -8.97 29.46
CA ARG A 100 -4.31 -8.72 29.53
C ARG A 100 -4.81 -7.96 28.30
N VAL A 101 -4.05 -6.97 27.85
CA VAL A 101 -4.36 -6.22 26.62
C VAL A 101 -4.28 -7.14 25.41
N VAL A 102 -3.23 -7.95 25.29
CA VAL A 102 -3.10 -8.92 24.18
C VAL A 102 -4.24 -9.93 24.20
N GLN A 103 -4.64 -10.42 25.38
CA GLN A 103 -5.79 -11.32 25.52
C GLN A 103 -7.13 -10.65 25.17
N ALA A 104 -7.25 -9.33 25.36
CA ALA A 104 -8.44 -8.59 25.01
C ALA A 104 -8.59 -8.34 23.50
N TRP A 105 -7.55 -8.57 22.69
CA TRP A 105 -7.65 -8.51 21.23
C TRP A 105 -8.65 -9.55 20.70
N PRO A 106 -9.57 -9.21 19.76
CA PRO A 106 -9.72 -7.96 19.01
C PRO A 106 -10.83 -7.03 19.53
N SER A 107 -10.97 -6.87 20.85
CA SER A 107 -11.98 -5.99 21.45
C SER A 107 -11.80 -4.52 21.02
N PRO A 108 -12.89 -3.77 20.77
CA PRO A 108 -12.83 -2.35 20.43
C PRO A 108 -12.36 -1.46 21.59
N ASP A 109 -12.43 -1.94 22.83
CA ASP A 109 -12.00 -1.21 24.02
C ASP A 109 -11.15 -2.09 24.95
N PRO A 110 -9.85 -2.29 24.64
CA PRO A 110 -8.99 -3.23 25.36
C PRO A 110 -8.66 -2.81 26.79
N LEU A 111 -8.66 -1.51 27.09
CA LEU A 111 -8.23 -1.00 28.40
C LEU A 111 -9.33 -1.03 29.46
N ARG A 112 -10.60 -1.23 29.07
CA ARG A 112 -11.70 -1.36 30.04
C ARG A 112 -11.49 -2.53 31.01
N LEU A 113 -10.74 -3.55 30.59
CA LEU A 113 -10.44 -4.75 31.36
C LEU A 113 -9.16 -4.64 32.21
N VAL A 114 -8.45 -3.52 32.13
CA VAL A 114 -7.12 -3.36 32.73
C VAL A 114 -7.11 -2.25 33.79
N SER A 115 -6.92 -2.65 35.04
CA SER A 115 -6.61 -1.73 36.13
C SER A 115 -5.13 -1.33 36.06
N ILE A 116 -4.84 -0.10 35.62
CA ILE A 116 -3.51 0.51 35.73
C ILE A 116 -3.56 1.67 36.72
N ASN A 117 -2.47 1.87 37.49
CA ASN A 117 -2.35 2.98 38.43
C ASN A 117 -2.46 4.32 37.66
N SER A 118 -3.55 5.07 37.89
CA SER A 118 -3.85 6.29 37.14
C SER A 118 -2.81 7.38 37.31
N ASN A 119 -2.07 7.39 38.42
CA ASN A 119 -1.20 8.51 38.77
C ASN A 119 0.20 8.37 38.17
N ALA A 120 0.57 7.18 37.69
CA ALA A 120 1.89 6.92 37.11
C ALA A 120 1.90 7.04 35.57
N TYR A 121 0.73 7.08 34.93
CA TYR A 121 0.59 6.98 33.47
C TYR A 121 -0.36 8.01 32.90
N ASN A 122 -0.03 8.53 31.72
CA ASN A 122 -0.98 9.28 30.90
C ASN A 122 -2.00 8.31 30.27
N ARG A 123 -3.14 8.12 30.94
CA ARG A 123 -4.19 7.17 30.54
C ARG A 123 -4.75 7.46 29.14
N THR A 124 -4.96 8.72 28.81
CA THR A 124 -5.51 9.13 27.50
C THR A 124 -4.56 8.73 26.38
N ARG A 125 -3.26 9.01 26.55
CA ARG A 125 -2.23 8.64 25.58
C ARG A 125 -2.05 7.12 25.48
N LEU A 126 -2.10 6.41 26.60
CA LEU A 126 -2.01 4.95 26.61
C LEU A 126 -3.19 4.32 25.86
N HIS A 127 -4.40 4.81 26.10
CA HIS A 127 -5.63 4.36 25.42
C HIS A 127 -5.56 4.59 23.91
N SER A 128 -5.23 5.81 23.49
CA SER A 128 -5.12 6.13 22.06
C SER A 128 -4.06 5.28 21.36
N ASN A 129 -2.91 5.05 22.00
CA ASN A 129 -1.82 4.28 21.41
C ASN A 129 -2.18 2.80 21.25
N ILE A 130 -2.79 2.18 22.27
CA ILE A 130 -3.22 0.78 22.19
C ILE A 130 -4.34 0.63 21.17
N GLN A 131 -5.30 1.55 21.13
CA GLN A 131 -6.37 1.54 20.14
C GLN A 131 -5.82 1.69 18.71
N GLY A 132 -4.84 2.58 18.51
CA GLY A 132 -4.15 2.74 17.23
C GLY A 132 -3.44 1.46 16.78
N LEU A 133 -2.72 0.79 17.68
CA LEU A 133 -2.09 -0.50 17.41
C LEU A 133 -3.13 -1.56 17.02
N PHE A 134 -4.24 -1.63 17.74
CA PHE A 134 -5.34 -2.55 17.47
C PHE A 134 -5.93 -2.30 16.07
N GLN A 135 -6.21 -1.05 15.73
CA GLN A 135 -6.69 -0.70 14.40
C GLN A 135 -5.68 -1.10 13.33
N SER A 136 -4.39 -0.81 13.52
CA SER A 136 -3.32 -1.18 12.60
C SER A 136 -3.28 -2.69 12.34
N CYS A 137 -3.25 -3.52 13.40
CA CYS A 137 -3.29 -4.98 13.26
C CYS A 137 -4.56 -5.45 12.53
N SER A 138 -5.72 -4.85 12.80
CA SER A 138 -6.99 -5.19 12.13
C SER A 138 -6.92 -4.90 10.64
N ARG A 139 -6.39 -3.74 10.24
CA ARG A 139 -6.18 -3.39 8.83
C ARG A 139 -5.26 -4.39 8.15
N ASN A 140 -4.16 -4.78 8.80
CA ASN A 140 -3.24 -5.77 8.26
C ASN A 140 -3.90 -7.14 8.06
N ILE A 141 -4.80 -7.57 8.97
CA ILE A 141 -5.59 -8.80 8.77
C ILE A 141 -6.46 -8.68 7.52
N GLN A 142 -7.20 -7.57 7.36
CA GLN A 142 -8.07 -7.34 6.20
C GLN A 142 -7.27 -7.35 4.89
N LEU A 143 -6.08 -6.73 4.89
CA LEU A 143 -5.17 -6.77 3.74
C LEU A 143 -4.77 -8.21 3.41
N ARG A 144 -4.36 -9.00 4.41
CA ARG A 144 -4.00 -10.41 4.22
C ARG A 144 -5.16 -11.23 3.65
N GLU A 145 -6.37 -11.01 4.16
CA GLU A 145 -7.57 -11.67 3.66
C GLU A 145 -7.86 -11.30 2.20
N HIS A 146 -7.74 -10.03 1.83
CA HIS A 146 -7.85 -9.58 0.45
C HIS A 146 -6.79 -10.23 -0.45
N LEU A 147 -5.51 -10.20 -0.04
CA LEU A 147 -4.44 -10.85 -0.79
C LEU A 147 -4.66 -12.36 -0.96
N THR A 148 -5.25 -13.01 0.04
CA THR A 148 -5.60 -14.44 -0.02
C THR A 148 -6.68 -14.71 -1.07
N ARG A 149 -7.71 -13.85 -1.18
CA ARG A 149 -8.74 -13.96 -2.22
C ARG A 149 -8.16 -13.71 -3.61
N VAL A 150 -7.36 -12.65 -3.77
CA VAL A 150 -6.64 -12.35 -5.02
C VAL A 150 -5.77 -13.53 -5.45
N GLN A 151 -5.02 -14.13 -4.51
CA GLN A 151 -4.20 -15.30 -4.80
C GLN A 151 -5.03 -16.52 -5.21
N ALA A 152 -6.20 -16.73 -4.61
CA ALA A 152 -7.11 -17.82 -4.99
C ALA A 152 -7.59 -17.64 -6.45
N ILE A 153 -7.98 -16.43 -6.84
CA ILE A 153 -8.35 -16.11 -8.23
C ILE A 153 -7.17 -16.42 -9.17
N LEU A 154 -5.96 -15.91 -8.86
CA LEU A 154 -4.77 -16.19 -9.67
C LEU A 154 -4.47 -17.68 -9.80
N HIS A 155 -4.63 -18.44 -8.71
CA HIS A 155 -4.42 -19.88 -8.70
C HIS A 155 -5.43 -20.61 -9.60
N ASP A 156 -6.71 -20.26 -9.51
CA ASP A 156 -7.77 -20.87 -10.32
C ASP A 156 -7.55 -20.61 -11.83
N LEU A 157 -7.03 -19.44 -12.19
CA LEU A 157 -6.58 -19.11 -13.55
C LEU A 157 -5.41 -19.98 -14.02
N SER A 158 -4.56 -20.42 -13.09
CA SER A 158 -3.40 -21.26 -13.40
C SER A 158 -3.69 -22.75 -13.46
N ALA A 159 -4.70 -23.21 -12.71
CA ALA A 159 -5.05 -24.63 -12.59
C ALA A 159 -6.02 -25.10 -13.69
N GLY A 160 -6.79 -24.20 -14.29
CA GLY A 160 -7.75 -24.55 -15.33
C GLY A 160 -7.12 -24.72 -16.72
N PRO A 161 -7.59 -25.69 -17.55
CA PRO A 161 -7.40 -25.66 -19.00
C PRO A 161 -8.25 -24.56 -19.66
N GLN A 162 -8.84 -23.66 -18.86
CA GLN A 162 -9.42 -22.42 -19.34
C GLN A 162 -8.28 -21.56 -19.88
N ALA A 163 -7.90 -21.83 -21.13
CA ALA A 163 -7.26 -20.87 -21.97
C ALA A 163 -7.95 -19.53 -21.69
N LEU A 164 -7.17 -18.53 -21.26
CA LEU A 164 -7.56 -17.12 -21.29
C LEU A 164 -8.59 -16.98 -22.40
N PRO A 165 -9.83 -16.58 -22.09
CA PRO A 165 -10.97 -16.70 -23.00
C PRO A 165 -10.45 -16.31 -24.36
N ALA A 166 -10.51 -17.22 -25.33
CA ALA A 166 -9.81 -17.11 -26.60
C ALA A 166 -10.33 -15.88 -27.34
N MET A 167 -9.90 -14.71 -26.88
CA MET A 167 -10.02 -13.43 -27.51
C MET A 167 -9.17 -13.66 -28.72
N SER A 168 -9.84 -13.96 -29.83
CA SER A 168 -9.21 -14.13 -31.12
C SER A 168 -8.35 -12.89 -31.26
N PRO A 169 -7.02 -13.01 -31.17
CA PRO A 169 -6.22 -11.82 -30.95
C PRO A 169 -6.43 -10.98 -32.19
N ARG A 170 -7.03 -9.80 -32.03
CA ARG A 170 -7.28 -8.85 -33.13
C ARG A 170 -5.97 -8.58 -33.88
N TYR A 171 -4.86 -8.71 -33.17
CA TYR A 171 -3.51 -8.63 -33.64
C TYR A 171 -2.90 -10.03 -33.76
N LYS A 172 -2.59 -10.44 -34.99
CA LYS A 172 -1.71 -11.59 -35.23
C LYS A 172 -0.27 -11.09 -35.21
N PHE A 173 0.47 -11.47 -34.18
CA PHE A 173 1.92 -11.28 -34.19
C PHE A 173 2.54 -12.41 -34.99
N ASP A 174 3.44 -12.09 -35.92
CA ASP A 174 4.29 -13.11 -36.52
C ASP A 174 5.11 -13.75 -35.40
N PRO A 175 5.07 -15.08 -35.26
CA PRO A 175 5.79 -15.79 -34.20
C PRO A 175 7.28 -15.79 -34.55
N VAL A 176 7.96 -14.66 -34.38
CA VAL A 176 9.40 -14.61 -34.66
C VAL A 176 10.17 -15.44 -33.65
N LEU A 177 9.65 -15.66 -32.45
CA LEU A 177 10.08 -16.70 -31.53
C LEU A 177 8.87 -17.10 -30.68
N SER A 178 8.27 -18.27 -30.95
CA SER A 178 7.24 -18.88 -30.11
C SER A 178 7.83 -19.27 -28.76
N ILE A 179 8.12 -18.28 -27.91
CA ILE A 179 8.40 -18.53 -26.51
C ILE A 179 7.05 -18.99 -25.96
N GLN A 180 6.89 -20.30 -25.80
CA GLN A 180 5.79 -20.84 -25.02
C GLN A 180 5.93 -20.23 -23.63
N PHE A 181 5.10 -19.24 -23.33
CA PHE A 181 4.92 -18.75 -21.96
C PHE A 181 4.22 -19.87 -21.20
N ARG A 182 5.01 -20.84 -20.74
CA ARG A 182 4.62 -21.61 -19.57
C ARG A 182 4.56 -20.60 -18.45
N MET A 183 3.36 -20.38 -17.91
CA MET A 183 3.29 -19.75 -16.60
C MET A 183 4.22 -20.54 -15.69
N PRO A 184 5.18 -19.88 -15.03
CA PRO A 184 5.97 -20.55 -14.03
C PRO A 184 5.03 -21.17 -12.99
N PRO A 185 5.46 -22.26 -12.33
CA PRO A 185 4.71 -22.79 -11.20
C PRO A 185 4.37 -21.64 -10.25
N SER A 186 3.08 -21.52 -9.92
CA SER A 186 2.47 -20.46 -9.11
C SER A 186 3.40 -19.96 -8.00
N VAL A 187 4.09 -18.83 -8.23
CA VAL A 187 4.80 -18.14 -7.17
C VAL A 187 3.74 -17.48 -6.29
N PRO A 188 3.70 -17.76 -4.99
CA PRO A 188 2.67 -17.22 -4.14
C PRO A 188 2.88 -15.70 -3.98
N LEU A 189 1.79 -14.93 -4.02
CA LEU A 189 1.84 -13.46 -4.05
C LEU A 189 2.52 -12.86 -2.81
N ASP A 190 2.43 -13.54 -1.66
CA ASP A 190 3.15 -13.19 -0.45
C ASP A 190 4.68 -13.23 -0.64
N GLU A 191 5.20 -14.21 -1.35
CA GLU A 191 6.63 -14.27 -1.71
C GLU A 191 7.00 -13.09 -2.61
N LEU A 192 6.18 -12.76 -3.61
CA LEU A 192 6.43 -11.63 -4.50
C LEU A 192 6.40 -10.28 -3.79
N ILE A 193 5.47 -10.08 -2.84
CA ILE A 193 5.28 -8.81 -2.14
C ILE A 193 6.28 -8.65 -0.97
N PHE A 194 6.50 -9.71 -0.18
CA PHE A 194 7.24 -9.61 1.07
C PHE A 194 8.71 -10.03 0.98
N THR A 195 9.11 -10.83 -0.02
CA THR A 195 10.50 -11.34 -0.10
C THR A 195 11.32 -10.70 -1.21
N ARG A 196 10.70 -10.26 -2.30
CA ARG A 196 11.42 -9.58 -3.37
C ARG A 196 11.61 -8.13 -3.02
N SER A 197 12.87 -7.69 -3.02
CA SER A 197 13.15 -6.26 -3.05
C SER A 197 12.51 -5.67 -4.31
N PRO A 198 11.71 -4.60 -4.20
CA PRO A 198 11.16 -3.93 -5.37
C PRO A 198 12.30 -3.60 -6.35
N PRO A 199 12.12 -3.82 -7.67
CA PRO A 199 13.17 -3.53 -8.63
C PRO A 199 13.62 -2.08 -8.45
N PRO A 200 14.94 -1.82 -8.42
CA PRO A 200 15.47 -0.49 -8.12
C PRO A 200 14.88 0.50 -9.12
N VAL A 201 13.96 1.32 -8.64
CA VAL A 201 13.37 2.40 -9.42
C VAL A 201 14.48 3.41 -9.60
N ARG A 202 15.15 3.38 -10.76
CA ARG A 202 16.14 4.41 -11.07
C ARG A 202 15.38 5.75 -11.08
N PRO A 203 15.75 6.73 -10.25
CA PRO A 203 15.06 8.02 -10.17
C PRO A 203 15.18 8.87 -11.46
N HIS A 204 15.79 8.32 -12.51
CA HIS A 204 16.02 8.97 -13.80
C HIS A 204 15.21 8.40 -14.95
N TYR A 205 14.24 7.51 -14.71
CA TYR A 205 13.10 7.48 -15.62
C TYR A 205 12.23 8.68 -15.25
N GLN A 206 12.67 9.87 -15.69
CA GLN A 206 11.70 10.85 -16.12
C GLN A 206 10.80 10.04 -17.06
N LEU A 207 9.56 9.72 -16.65
CA LEU A 207 8.52 9.54 -17.65
C LEU A 207 8.77 10.71 -18.60
N PRO A 208 9.07 10.47 -19.88
CA PRO A 208 9.29 11.58 -20.78
C PRO A 208 8.10 12.51 -20.57
N HIS A 209 8.40 13.78 -20.25
CA HIS A 209 7.47 14.83 -19.81
C HIS A 209 6.30 14.98 -20.79
N PHE A 210 5.40 14.00 -20.84
CA PHE A 210 4.33 13.91 -21.81
C PHE A 210 2.98 14.19 -21.17
N ILE A 211 2.87 14.16 -19.84
CA ILE A 211 1.57 14.40 -19.17
C ILE A 211 1.75 15.16 -17.85
N SER A 212 2.40 16.31 -17.91
CA SER A 212 2.01 17.48 -17.12
C SER A 212 1.91 18.66 -18.08
N ALA A 213 1.23 18.46 -19.19
CA ALA A 213 0.59 19.57 -19.84
C ALA A 213 -0.59 19.92 -18.92
N GLU A 214 -0.52 21.06 -18.25
CA GLU A 214 -1.74 21.76 -17.87
C GLU A 214 -2.67 21.66 -19.07
N MET A 215 -3.81 20.96 -18.89
CA MET A 215 -4.90 20.93 -19.88
C MET A 215 -5.48 22.34 -19.97
N THR A 216 -4.69 23.27 -20.48
CA THR A 216 -5.22 24.42 -21.17
C THR A 216 -5.88 23.81 -22.39
N SER A 217 -7.20 23.97 -22.45
CA SER A 217 -8.15 23.50 -23.45
C SER A 217 -7.88 24.13 -24.83
N SER A 218 -6.62 24.10 -25.26
CA SER A 218 -6.19 24.49 -26.58
C SER A 218 -6.28 23.25 -27.48
N SER A 219 -6.86 23.44 -28.67
CA SER A 219 -6.96 22.44 -29.74
C SER A 219 -5.62 21.85 -30.21
N SER A 220 -4.51 22.27 -29.60
CA SER A 220 -3.14 21.85 -29.87
C SER A 220 -2.90 20.37 -29.54
N GLY A 221 -3.48 19.85 -28.44
CA GLY A 221 -3.21 18.48 -28.00
C GLY A 221 -3.70 17.42 -28.98
N PHE A 222 -4.85 17.64 -29.62
CA PHE A 222 -5.38 16.72 -30.63
C PHE A 222 -4.51 16.70 -31.88
N HIS A 223 -4.06 17.88 -32.35
CA HIS A 223 -3.21 17.96 -33.53
C HIS A 223 -1.85 17.29 -33.30
N GLU A 224 -1.33 17.33 -32.08
CA GLU A 224 -0.09 16.65 -31.70
C GLU A 224 -0.26 15.13 -31.61
N LEU A 225 -1.37 14.65 -31.01
CA LEU A 225 -1.75 13.24 -31.03
C LEU A 225 -1.93 12.73 -32.45
N GLN A 226 -2.63 13.47 -33.31
CA GLN A 226 -2.87 13.10 -34.70
C GLN A 226 -1.55 13.05 -35.50
N ARG A 227 -0.64 14.02 -35.26
CA ARG A 227 0.72 14.00 -35.85
C ARG A 227 1.50 12.77 -35.40
N LEU A 228 1.44 12.41 -34.12
CA LEU A 228 2.10 11.22 -33.60
C LEU A 228 1.54 9.96 -34.26
N ILE A 229 0.22 9.82 -34.34
CA ILE A 229 -0.43 8.67 -34.98
C ILE A 229 -0.05 8.57 -36.47
N MET A 230 -0.06 9.69 -37.21
CA MET A 230 0.40 9.72 -38.60
C MET A 230 1.87 9.34 -38.73
N THR A 231 2.72 9.73 -37.77
CA THR A 231 4.14 9.36 -37.76
C THR A 231 4.32 7.86 -37.53
N ILE A 232 3.52 7.24 -36.66
CA ILE A 232 3.52 5.80 -36.44
C ILE A 232 3.01 5.07 -37.70
N GLN A 233 1.94 5.56 -38.34
CA GLN A 233 1.42 5.01 -39.60
C GLN A 233 2.40 5.13 -40.76
N GLY A 234 3.13 6.24 -40.87
CA GLY A 234 4.12 6.44 -41.93
C GLY A 234 5.38 5.59 -41.77
N ASN A 235 5.70 5.20 -40.52
CA ASN A 235 6.89 4.41 -40.19
C ASN A 235 6.59 2.93 -39.94
N SER A 236 5.34 2.49 -40.05
CA SER A 236 4.97 1.10 -39.77
C SER A 236 5.53 0.17 -40.84
N LYS A 237 6.36 -0.79 -40.41
CA LYS A 237 7.04 -1.74 -41.30
C LYS A 237 6.36 -3.11 -41.38
N ASP A 238 5.46 -3.40 -40.43
CA ASP A 238 4.77 -4.67 -40.31
C ASP A 238 3.25 -4.47 -40.21
N LEU A 239 2.51 -5.57 -40.44
CA LEU A 239 1.04 -5.56 -40.45
C LEU A 239 0.46 -5.21 -39.07
N PHE A 240 1.20 -5.57 -38.00
CA PHE A 240 0.83 -5.25 -36.63
C PHE A 240 0.86 -3.74 -36.36
N GLN A 241 1.96 -3.07 -36.70
CA GLN A 241 2.14 -1.63 -36.53
C GLN A 241 1.09 -0.87 -37.35
N HIS A 242 0.74 -1.36 -38.54
CA HIS A 242 -0.34 -0.79 -39.34
C HIS A 242 -1.71 -0.94 -38.64
N GLN A 243 -2.05 -2.14 -38.16
CA GLN A 243 -3.30 -2.39 -37.45
C GLN A 243 -3.38 -1.57 -36.15
N TYR A 244 -2.31 -1.57 -35.35
CA TYR A 244 -2.20 -0.81 -34.11
C TYR A 244 -2.38 0.70 -34.36
N ALA A 245 -1.71 1.24 -35.38
CA ALA A 245 -1.83 2.65 -35.73
C ALA A 245 -3.24 3.01 -36.24
N SER A 246 -3.90 2.10 -36.98
CA SER A 246 -5.30 2.25 -37.37
C SER A 246 -6.26 2.25 -36.17
N ASP A 247 -6.02 1.38 -35.19
CA ASP A 247 -6.85 1.30 -33.99
C ASP A 247 -6.62 2.51 -33.06
N LEU A 248 -5.40 3.06 -33.04
CA LEU A 248 -5.08 4.36 -32.43
C LEU A 248 -5.86 5.51 -33.07
N VAL A 249 -5.92 5.57 -34.41
CA VAL A 249 -6.76 6.55 -35.11
C VAL A 249 -8.23 6.40 -34.71
N THR A 250 -8.72 5.16 -34.66
CA THR A 250 -10.11 4.86 -34.30
C THR A 250 -10.40 5.34 -32.87
N SER A 251 -9.54 4.99 -31.92
CA SER A 251 -9.64 5.41 -30.52
C SER A 251 -9.58 6.93 -30.36
N ALA A 252 -8.67 7.61 -31.08
CA ALA A 252 -8.57 9.07 -31.07
C ALA A 252 -9.83 9.75 -31.63
N ARG A 253 -10.46 9.17 -32.66
CA ARG A 253 -11.74 9.65 -33.20
C ARG A 253 -12.89 9.46 -32.21
N HIS A 254 -12.97 8.30 -31.54
CA HIS A 254 -13.97 8.06 -30.50
C HIS A 254 -13.85 9.09 -29.38
N PHE A 255 -12.64 9.29 -28.86
CA PHE A 255 -12.36 10.31 -27.85
C PHE A 255 -12.77 11.72 -28.31
N CYS A 256 -12.50 12.10 -29.56
CA CYS A 256 -12.89 13.41 -30.08
C CYS A 256 -14.40 13.57 -30.27
N ASN A 257 -15.09 12.51 -30.66
CA ASN A 257 -16.54 12.51 -30.82
C ASN A 257 -17.25 12.65 -29.47
N GLU A 258 -16.72 12.00 -28.41
CA GLU A 258 -17.22 12.16 -27.04
C GLU A 258 -16.98 13.58 -26.50
N VAL A 259 -15.78 14.11 -26.71
CA VAL A 259 -15.42 15.46 -26.25
C VAL A 259 -16.16 16.57 -27.03
N SER A 260 -16.43 16.38 -28.32
CA SER A 260 -17.11 17.37 -29.17
C SER A 260 -18.65 17.26 -29.12
N GLY A 261 -19.18 16.09 -28.75
CA GLY A 261 -20.62 15.83 -28.67
C GLY A 261 -21.26 16.16 -27.33
N ALA A 262 -20.47 16.34 -26.27
CA ALA A 262 -20.97 16.70 -24.96
C ALA A 262 -21.11 18.24 -24.82
N PRO A 263 -22.30 18.78 -24.47
CA PRO A 263 -22.35 20.14 -23.90
C PRO A 263 -21.43 20.17 -22.68
N ALA A 264 -20.82 21.33 -22.37
CA ALA A 264 -19.74 21.53 -21.40
C ALA A 264 -20.05 21.19 -19.91
N SER A 265 -20.99 20.31 -19.64
CA SER A 265 -21.24 19.68 -18.35
C SER A 265 -20.64 18.28 -18.34
N GLN A 266 -19.50 18.13 -17.65
CA GLN A 266 -18.95 16.87 -17.13
C GLN A 266 -18.80 15.74 -18.18
N VAL A 267 -17.66 15.72 -18.85
CA VAL A 267 -17.17 14.50 -19.51
C VAL A 267 -16.88 13.47 -18.41
N ILE A 268 -17.79 12.51 -18.24
CA ILE A 268 -17.56 11.29 -17.49
C ILE A 268 -16.64 10.45 -18.37
N ILE A 269 -15.36 10.39 -18.03
CA ILE A 269 -14.46 9.34 -18.54
C ILE A 269 -15.13 8.02 -18.15
N GLU A 270 -15.35 7.12 -19.11
CA GLU A 270 -15.92 5.80 -18.79
C GLU A 270 -15.11 5.18 -17.62
N GLU A 271 -15.84 4.91 -16.54
CA GLU A 271 -15.40 4.37 -15.24
C GLU A 271 -14.26 3.34 -15.31
N PRO A 272 -14.25 2.34 -16.24
CA PRO A 272 -13.23 1.30 -16.24
C PRO A 272 -11.82 1.76 -16.64
N VAL A 273 -11.64 2.83 -17.43
CA VAL A 273 -10.30 3.28 -17.85
C VAL A 273 -9.68 4.19 -16.79
N ALA A 274 -10.50 5.03 -16.15
CA ALA A 274 -10.07 5.83 -15.01
C ALA A 274 -9.70 4.92 -13.83
N GLU A 275 -10.53 3.91 -13.52
CA GLU A 275 -10.22 2.91 -12.49
C GLU A 275 -8.93 2.15 -12.79
N ALA A 276 -8.72 1.71 -14.05
CA ALA A 276 -7.49 1.01 -14.41
C ALA A 276 -6.24 1.89 -14.24
N ILE A 277 -6.32 3.18 -14.57
CA ILE A 277 -5.22 4.13 -14.39
C ILE A 277 -4.98 4.43 -12.91
N GLU A 278 -6.05 4.58 -12.11
CA GLU A 278 -5.95 4.77 -10.66
C GLU A 278 -5.42 3.53 -9.95
N LEU A 279 -5.84 2.32 -10.36
CA LEU A 279 -5.29 1.05 -9.91
C LEU A 279 -3.80 0.94 -10.23
N PHE A 280 -3.39 1.29 -11.45
CA PHE A 280 -1.98 1.30 -11.83
C PHE A 280 -1.17 2.32 -11.02
N ALA A 281 -1.71 3.52 -10.79
CA ALA A 281 -1.07 4.56 -9.99
C ALA A 281 -0.98 4.17 -8.50
N TRP A 282 -2.01 3.52 -7.97
CA TRP A 282 -2.06 3.01 -6.60
C TRP A 282 -1.06 1.87 -6.39
N CYS A 283 -1.06 0.85 -7.27
CA CYS A 283 -0.07 -0.23 -7.23
C CYS A 283 1.35 0.34 -7.32
N TYR A 284 1.58 1.33 -8.19
CA TYR A 284 2.86 2.00 -8.32
C TYR A 284 3.27 2.77 -7.06
N SER A 285 2.33 3.48 -6.41
CA SER A 285 2.58 4.25 -5.17
C SER A 285 2.87 3.34 -3.96
N CYS A 286 2.12 2.25 -3.82
CA CYS A 286 2.35 1.23 -2.78
C CYS A 286 3.73 0.56 -2.93
N LEU A 287 4.11 0.25 -4.17
CA LEU A 287 5.44 -0.29 -4.48
C LEU A 287 6.56 0.72 -4.20
N ASN A 288 6.32 2.02 -4.43
CA ASN A 288 7.33 3.07 -4.24
C ASN A 288 7.52 3.48 -2.77
N SER A 289 6.46 3.42 -1.96
CA SER A 289 6.52 3.75 -0.52
C SER A 289 7.31 2.70 0.28
N SER A 290 7.31 1.46 -0.19
CA SER A 290 8.05 0.34 0.41
C SER A 290 9.56 0.40 0.16
N VAL A 291 10.03 1.23 -0.79
CA VAL A 291 11.44 1.33 -1.22
C VAL A 291 12.25 2.31 -0.35
N LEU A 292 11.61 3.28 0.30
CA LEU A 292 12.30 4.42 0.90
C LEU A 292 12.68 4.25 2.39
N GLU A 293 12.22 3.23 3.09
CA GLU A 293 12.43 3.12 4.55
C GLU A 293 13.29 1.91 4.96
N GLY A 294 14.57 1.96 4.58
CA GLY A 294 15.63 1.19 5.24
C GLY A 294 16.06 1.85 6.57
N CYS A 295 15.35 1.53 7.67
CA CYS A 295 15.69 1.66 9.11
C CYS A 295 16.50 2.86 9.62
N PHE A 296 15.89 3.73 10.47
CA PHE A 296 16.25 4.02 11.89
C PHE A 296 15.49 5.30 12.39
N VAL A 297 14.55 5.12 13.33
CA VAL A 297 14.07 6.06 14.38
C VAL A 297 13.49 7.44 13.98
N LEU A 298 12.16 7.58 14.21
CA LEU A 298 11.31 8.79 14.45
C LEU A 298 10.72 9.58 13.25
N PRO A 299 9.55 10.25 13.43
CA PRO A 299 8.34 9.96 12.66
C PRO A 299 7.94 11.07 11.68
N TRP A 300 7.21 10.72 10.63
CA TRP A 300 6.39 11.67 9.87
C TRP A 300 4.98 11.14 9.69
N VAL A 301 4.01 11.96 10.11
CA VAL A 301 2.60 11.89 9.74
C VAL A 301 2.48 12.65 8.42
N VAL A 302 2.05 11.99 7.35
CA VAL A 302 1.67 12.66 6.11
C VAL A 302 0.16 12.85 6.12
N THR A 303 -0.28 14.07 6.44
CA THR A 303 -1.69 14.47 6.30
C THR A 303 -1.95 14.88 4.86
N MET A 304 -2.79 14.14 4.13
CA MET A 304 -3.47 14.67 2.94
C MET A 304 -4.76 15.37 3.36
N ARG A 305 -4.89 16.64 2.97
CA ARG A 305 -6.13 17.42 3.13
C ARG A 305 -7.22 16.82 2.24
N SER A 306 -8.30 16.35 2.85
CA SER A 306 -9.56 16.14 2.14
C SER A 306 -10.15 17.50 1.78
N SER A 307 -10.26 17.76 0.48
CA SER A 307 -11.06 18.87 -0.03
C SER A 307 -12.53 18.44 0.02
N THR A 308 -13.24 18.80 1.09
CA THR A 308 -14.71 18.72 1.13
C THR A 308 -15.26 19.78 0.17
N LYS A 309 -15.91 19.34 -0.92
CA LYS A 309 -16.80 20.21 -1.70
C LYS A 309 -18.16 20.22 -1.01
N SER A 310 -18.56 21.42 -0.58
CA SER A 310 -19.95 21.78 -0.26
C SER A 310 -20.70 22.14 -1.54
#